data_AF-A0AAU7QYW9-F1
#
_entry.id   AF-A0AAU7QYW9-F1
#
_cell.length_a   1.000
_cell.length_b   1.000
_cell.length_c   1.000
_cell.angle_alpha   90.00
_cell.angle_beta   90.00
_cell.angle_gamma   90.00
#
_symmetry.space_group_name_H-M   'P 1'
#
loop_
_entity.id
_entity.type
_entity.pdbx_description
1 polymer ?
#
loop_
_entity_poly.entity_id
_entity_poly.type
_entity_poly.pdbx_seq_one_letter_code
_entity_poly.pdbx_strand_id
1 'polypeptide(L)'
;MTGYAAIGAADVPVAVTGMAGQPEFREVMLEGRRDALDVERLAAEVHERVDALARAHPDLGALVIECTDLVPFAHRIQARLGVPVFDSVTLTTMAYASLTRRPYRPAV
;
A
#
# COMPACT_ATOMS: atom_id res chain seq x y z
N MET A 1 -21.60 8.23 -4.65
CA MET A 1 -21.27 6.81 -4.46
C MET A 1 -20.45 6.33 -5.66
N THR A 2 -19.24 6.84 -5.82
CA THR A 2 -18.70 7.05 -7.17
C THR A 2 -17.32 6.39 -7.26
N GLY A 3 -17.27 5.16 -7.78
CA GLY A 3 -16.05 4.34 -7.89
C GLY A 3 -16.36 2.85 -7.71
N TYR A 4 -16.38 2.38 -6.46
CA TYR A 4 -16.51 0.95 -6.10
C TYR A 4 -17.78 0.26 -6.63
N ALA A 5 -18.91 0.95 -6.68
CA ALA A 5 -20.15 0.38 -7.22
C ALA A 5 -20.03 0.04 -8.72
N ALA A 6 -19.29 0.84 -9.49
CA ALA A 6 -19.14 0.62 -10.93
C ALA A 6 -18.31 -0.65 -11.26
N ILE A 7 -17.48 -1.10 -10.32
CA ILE A 7 -16.67 -2.32 -10.44
C ILE A 7 -17.25 -3.51 -9.66
N GLY A 8 -18.50 -3.39 -9.16
CA GLY A 8 -19.15 -4.47 -8.40
C GLY A 8 -18.58 -4.68 -7.00
N ALA A 9 -17.86 -3.70 -6.44
CA ALA A 9 -17.23 -3.77 -5.11
C ALA A 9 -17.93 -2.88 -4.07
N ALA A 10 -19.21 -2.53 -4.28
CA ALA A 10 -19.95 -1.62 -3.41
C ALA A 10 -20.00 -2.09 -1.94
N ASP A 11 -20.09 -3.40 -1.74
CA ASP A 11 -20.26 -4.02 -0.42
C ASP A 11 -18.94 -4.42 0.23
N VAL A 12 -17.80 -4.11 -0.40
CA VAL A 12 -16.48 -4.36 0.19
C VAL A 12 -16.21 -3.30 1.26
N PRO A 13 -16.00 -3.67 2.54
CA PRO A 13 -15.65 -2.71 3.57
C PRO A 13 -14.28 -2.11 3.26
N VAL A 14 -14.20 -0.77 3.22
CA VAL A 14 -12.94 -0.04 2.96
C VAL A 14 -12.69 0.93 4.11
N ALA A 15 -11.50 0.84 4.70
CA ALA A 15 -10.97 1.82 5.63
C ALA A 15 -9.81 2.57 4.96
N VAL A 16 -9.75 3.89 5.17
CA VAL A 16 -8.73 4.75 4.55
C VAL A 16 -7.97 5.49 5.65
N THR A 17 -6.64 5.46 5.57
CA THR A 17 -5.76 6.32 6.35
C THR A 17 -4.82 7.08 5.41
N GLY A 18 -4.46 8.31 5.78
CA GLY A 18 -3.62 9.18 4.98
C GLY A 18 -2.37 9.62 5.74
N MET A 19 -1.37 10.07 4.98
CA MET A 19 -0.07 10.52 5.53
C MET A 19 0.04 12.04 5.67
N ALA A 20 -0.97 12.82 5.27
CA ALA A 20 -0.88 14.29 5.24
C ALA A 20 -0.63 14.95 6.62
N GLY A 21 -0.98 14.27 7.71
CA GLY A 21 -0.68 14.72 9.07
C GLY A 21 0.75 14.41 9.53
N GLN A 22 1.48 13.60 8.76
CA GLN A 22 2.81 13.13 9.14
C GLN A 22 3.90 14.09 8.69
N PRO A 23 4.79 14.56 9.61
CA PRO A 23 5.73 15.63 9.31
C PRO A 23 6.68 15.37 8.14
N GLU A 24 7.36 14.22 8.08
CA GLU A 24 8.34 13.92 7.04
C GLU A 24 7.66 13.81 5.68
N PHE A 25 6.54 13.08 5.62
CA PHE A 25 5.74 12.98 4.39
C PHE A 25 5.24 14.36 3.92
N ARG A 26 4.63 15.14 4.82
CA ARG A 26 4.07 16.45 4.48
C ARG A 26 5.14 17.42 4.02
N GLU A 27 6.23 17.55 4.77
CA GLU A 27 7.26 18.54 4.52
C GLU A 27 8.03 18.30 3.24
N VAL A 28 8.38 17.05 2.99
CA VAL A 28 9.22 16.69 1.85
C VAL A 28 8.37 16.44 0.61
N MET A 29 7.30 15.63 0.72
CA MET A 29 6.55 15.17 -0.45
C MET A 29 5.38 16.09 -0.83
N LEU A 30 4.67 16.67 0.14
CA LEU A 30 3.51 17.52 -0.17
C LEU A 30 3.88 19.01 -0.34
N GLU A 31 4.75 19.53 0.52
CA GLU A 31 5.05 20.96 0.59
C GLU A 31 6.39 21.33 -0.05
N GLY A 32 7.28 20.36 -0.30
CA GLY A 32 8.62 20.63 -0.85
C GLY A 32 9.46 21.60 0.00
N ARG A 33 9.22 21.65 1.33
CA ARG A 33 9.97 22.52 2.26
C ARG A 33 11.41 22.05 2.45
N ARG A 34 11.70 20.80 2.14
CA ARG A 34 13.01 20.15 2.25
C ARG A 34 13.19 19.18 1.09
N ASP A 35 14.40 19.14 0.53
CA ASP A 35 14.75 18.23 -0.56
C ASP A 35 15.26 16.86 -0.06
N ALA A 36 15.82 16.83 1.15
CA ALA A 36 16.35 15.61 1.76
C ALA A 36 15.24 14.86 2.51
N LEU A 37 14.95 13.65 2.04
CA LEU A 37 14.04 12.71 2.69
C LEU A 37 14.78 11.87 3.73
N ASP A 38 14.32 11.92 4.98
CA ASP A 38 14.69 10.93 5.99
C ASP A 38 13.80 9.68 5.85
N VAL A 39 14.37 8.64 5.23
CA VAL A 39 13.65 7.39 4.94
C VAL A 39 13.23 6.66 6.21
N GLU A 40 14.04 6.69 7.27
CA GLU A 40 13.71 5.96 8.50
C GLU A 40 12.66 6.70 9.33
N ARG A 41 12.69 8.05 9.31
CA ARG A 41 11.60 8.84 9.88
C ARG A 41 10.29 8.61 9.13
N LEU A 42 10.32 8.64 7.79
CA LEU A 42 9.14 8.33 6.99
C LEU A 42 8.64 6.89 7.25
N ALA A 43 9.54 5.91 7.41
CA ALA A 43 9.17 4.54 7.77
C ALA A 43 8.41 4.49 9.10
N ALA A 44 8.88 5.23 10.11
CA ALA A 44 8.23 5.30 11.40
C ALA A 44 6.84 5.94 11.32
N GLU A 45 6.69 7.01 10.53
CA GLU A 45 5.40 7.69 10.28
C GLU A 45 4.39 6.77 9.57
N VAL A 46 4.88 5.98 8.59
CA VAL A 46 4.09 4.95 7.90
C VAL A 46 3.65 3.89 8.91
N HIS A 47 4.56 3.39 9.74
CA HIS A 47 4.26 2.39 10.77
C HIS A 47 3.20 2.88 11.76
N GLU A 48 3.31 4.11 12.24
CA GLU A 48 2.30 4.69 13.12
C GLU A 48 0.90 4.66 12.48
N ARG A 49 0.82 4.97 11.18
CA ARG A 49 -0.45 5.05 10.47
C ARG A 49 -1.06 3.70 10.19
N VAL A 50 -0.26 2.74 9.72
CA VAL A 50 -0.77 1.38 9.47
C VAL A 50 -1.12 0.66 10.77
N ASP A 51 -0.39 0.89 11.86
CA ASP A 51 -0.71 0.31 13.16
C ASP A 51 -2.02 0.88 13.71
N ALA A 52 -2.24 2.19 13.56
CA ALA A 52 -3.49 2.82 13.98
C ALA A 52 -4.68 2.33 13.14
N LEU A 53 -4.49 2.15 11.82
CA LEU A 53 -5.50 1.57 10.94
C LEU A 53 -5.86 0.15 11.38
N ALA A 54 -4.87 -0.71 11.61
CA ALA A 54 -5.09 -2.09 12.04
C ALA A 54 -5.74 -2.17 13.43
N ARG A 55 -5.38 -1.29 14.37
CA ARG A 55 -6.06 -1.21 15.68
C ARG A 55 -7.52 -0.79 15.57
N ALA A 56 -7.84 0.14 14.66
CA ALA A 56 -9.21 0.60 14.45
C ALA A 56 -10.06 -0.42 13.68
N HIS A 57 -9.43 -1.30 12.90
CA HIS A 57 -10.08 -2.32 12.07
C HIS A 57 -9.43 -3.70 12.29
N PRO A 58 -9.77 -4.41 13.38
CA PRO A 58 -9.16 -5.71 13.70
C PRO A 58 -9.42 -6.81 12.67
N ASP A 59 -10.40 -6.61 11.79
CA ASP A 59 -10.76 -7.47 10.67
C ASP A 59 -10.06 -7.08 9.35
N LEU A 60 -9.08 -6.17 9.39
CA LEU A 60 -8.27 -5.77 8.23
C LEU A 60 -7.63 -7.01 7.58
N GLY A 61 -8.15 -7.40 6.42
CA GLY A 61 -7.71 -8.60 5.69
C GLY A 61 -6.66 -8.35 4.61
N ALA A 62 -6.50 -7.11 4.15
CA ALA A 62 -5.53 -6.70 3.14
C ALA A 62 -5.32 -5.18 3.18
N LEU A 63 -4.18 -4.72 2.65
CA LEU A 63 -3.84 -3.30 2.54
C LEU A 63 -3.47 -2.94 1.10
N VAL A 64 -3.94 -1.78 0.62
CA VAL A 64 -3.55 -1.22 -0.68
C VAL A 64 -2.76 0.07 -0.44
N ILE A 65 -1.57 0.18 -1.03
CA ILE A 65 -0.78 1.40 -1.07
C ILE A 65 -1.07 2.11 -2.39
N GLU A 66 -1.69 3.28 -2.30
CA GLU A 66 -2.05 4.09 -3.47
C GLU A 66 -0.91 5.01 -3.91
N CYS A 67 -0.22 5.65 -2.96
CA CYS A 67 0.91 6.53 -3.26
C CYS A 67 2.14 5.75 -3.70
N THR A 68 2.66 6.06 -4.89
CA THR A 68 3.85 5.40 -5.46
C THR A 68 5.10 5.58 -4.61
N ASP A 69 5.23 6.71 -3.91
CA ASP A 69 6.39 6.99 -3.04
C ASP A 69 6.39 6.15 -1.76
N LEU A 70 5.27 5.51 -1.42
CA LEU A 70 5.14 4.64 -0.26
C LEU A 70 5.33 3.14 -0.59
N VAL A 71 5.39 2.80 -1.88
CA VAL A 71 5.63 1.41 -2.34
C VAL A 71 6.90 0.78 -1.77
N PRO A 72 8.04 1.50 -1.61
CA PRO A 72 9.23 0.94 -0.99
C PRO A 72 9.02 0.40 0.44
N PHE A 73 7.96 0.82 1.14
CA PHE A 73 7.63 0.37 2.49
C PHE A 73 6.72 -0.86 2.51
N ALA A 74 6.24 -1.35 1.36
CA ALA A 74 5.30 -2.47 1.27
C ALA A 74 5.77 -3.72 2.04
N HIS A 75 7.04 -4.10 1.90
CA HIS A 75 7.62 -5.23 2.62
C HIS A 75 7.61 -5.02 4.15
N ARG A 76 7.98 -3.82 4.62
CA ARG A 76 7.99 -3.49 6.05
C ARG A 76 6.56 -3.48 6.62
N ILE A 77 5.60 -2.95 5.86
CA ILE A 77 4.17 -2.96 6.24
C ILE A 77 3.66 -4.40 6.32
N GLN A 78 3.94 -5.23 5.32
CA GLN A 78 3.51 -6.62 5.28
C GLN A 78 4.08 -7.42 6.46
N ALA A 79 5.38 -7.28 6.74
CA ALA A 79 6.02 -7.94 7.88
C ALA A 79 5.42 -7.51 9.22
N ARG A 80 4.93 -6.26 9.31
CA ARG A 80 4.36 -5.69 10.53
C ARG A 80 2.90 -6.08 10.75
N LEU A 81 2.09 -6.10 9.70
CA LEU A 81 0.65 -6.38 9.79
C LEU A 81 0.30 -7.87 9.59
N GLY A 82 1.13 -8.63 8.89
CA GLY A 82 0.88 -10.04 8.57
C GLY A 82 -0.24 -10.27 7.55
N VAL A 83 -0.66 -9.23 6.82
CA VAL A 83 -1.73 -9.30 5.80
C VAL A 83 -1.15 -9.04 4.40
N PRO A 84 -1.82 -9.50 3.32
CA PRO A 84 -1.46 -9.13 1.96
C PRO A 84 -1.39 -7.60 1.77
N VAL A 85 -0.31 -7.14 1.16
CA VAL A 85 -0.12 -5.74 0.77
C VAL A 85 -0.08 -5.67 -0.76
N PHE A 86 -0.90 -4.80 -1.33
CA PHE A 86 -1.01 -4.56 -2.77
C PHE A 86 -0.60 -3.13 -3.10
N ASP A 87 -0.03 -2.96 -4.29
CA ASP A 87 0.41 -1.69 -4.82
C ASP A 87 0.48 -1.75 -6.35
N SER A 88 0.95 -0.67 -6.98
CA SER A 88 1.14 -0.62 -8.43
C SER A 88 2.10 -1.69 -8.95
N VAL A 89 3.17 -2.02 -8.22
CA VAL A 89 4.14 -3.06 -8.62
C VAL A 89 3.50 -4.44 -8.63
N THR A 90 2.71 -4.76 -7.61
CA THR A 90 1.94 -5.99 -7.50
C THR A 90 0.95 -6.12 -8.64
N LEU A 91 0.19 -5.05 -8.91
CA LEU A 91 -0.77 -5.00 -10.02
C LEU A 91 -0.07 -5.21 -11.38
N THR A 92 1.02 -4.48 -11.65
CA THR A 92 1.76 -4.62 -12.91
C THR A 92 2.36 -6.01 -13.05
N THR A 93 2.83 -6.62 -11.96
CA THR A 93 3.34 -7.99 -11.97
C THR A 93 2.23 -8.99 -12.32
N MET A 94 1.04 -8.84 -11.74
CA MET A 94 -0.13 -9.66 -12.06
C MET A 94 -0.55 -9.50 -13.53
N ALA A 95 -0.58 -8.27 -14.04
CA ALA A 95 -0.91 -7.97 -15.44
C ALA A 95 0.14 -8.53 -16.40
N TYR A 96 1.43 -8.38 -16.09
CA TYR A 96 2.51 -8.95 -16.89
C TYR A 96 2.42 -10.47 -16.96
N ALA A 97 2.20 -11.13 -15.81
CA ALA A 97 2.10 -12.59 -15.73
C ALA A 97 0.89 -13.18 -16.47
N SER A 98 -0.18 -12.40 -16.65
CA SER A 98 -1.36 -12.84 -17.42
C SER A 98 -1.11 -12.83 -18.93
N LEU A 99 -0.28 -11.91 -19.41
CA LEU A 99 0.04 -11.74 -20.84
C LEU A 99 1.26 -12.56 -21.30
N THR A 100 2.10 -13.02 -20.36
CA THR A 100 3.39 -13.69 -20.67
C THR A 100 3.46 -15.14 -20.21
N ARG A 101 2.31 -15.85 -20.26
CA ARG A 101 2.21 -17.26 -19.84
C ARG A 101 3.22 -18.15 -20.58
N ARG A 102 3.85 -19.07 -19.84
CA ARG A 102 4.73 -20.12 -20.37
C ARG A 102 4.09 -21.49 -20.17
N PRO A 103 4.35 -22.49 -21.04
CA PRO A 103 3.89 -23.85 -20.83
C PRO A 103 4.38 -24.41 -19.49
N TYR A 104 3.50 -25.09 -18.75
CA TYR A 104 3.89 -25.82 -17.54
C TYR A 104 4.77 -27.01 -17.95
N ARG A 105 6.02 -27.03 -17.50
CA ARG A 105 6.95 -28.14 -17.74
C ARG A 105 7.03 -28.99 -16.47
N PRO A 106 6.60 -30.25 -16.50
CA PRO A 106 6.88 -31.18 -15.42
C PRO A 106 8.40 -31.34 -15.28
N ALA A 107 8.90 -31.42 -14.05
CA ALA A 107 10.24 -31.93 -13.82
C ALA A 107 10.22 -33.43 -14.19
N VAL A 108 10.96 -33.79 -15.24
CA VAL A 108 11.26 -35.20 -15.58
C VAL A 108 12.32 -35.75 -14.63
#